data_AF-A0A559N6K7-F1
#
_entry.id   AF-A0A559N6K7-F1
#
_cell.length_a   1.000
_cell.length_b   1.000
_cell.length_c   1.000
_cell.angle_alpha   90.00
_cell.angle_beta   90.00
_cell.angle_gamma   90.00
#
_symmetry.space_group_name_H-M   'P 1'
#
loop_
_entity.id
_entity.type
_entity.pdbx_description
1 polymer ?
#
loop_
_entity_poly.entity_id
_entity_poly.type
_entity_poly.pdbx_seq_one_letter_code
_entity_poly.pdbx_strand_id
1 'polypeptide(L)'
;MKHILFYISLSVSCILTSQNVVHNTGNLKIFNDGQIGFHIDLTNDGNFDQNEGLAGFYSDDTRTISGAFKPVFNDMEIVVTNDLFLDVAVGITNNNNFILGDVVTPRNATDINLDFINYAFYNGDGNLTKVDGYAAVTDKYNFSFPVGDADKIRPLYLDSETNNNTAKSAYFYEDPNSPSTFTKTFNTDNFADILTAVSTYEFWHLEADTNSKITLTWDDDSSIDSFTDTIEDLRIVGWNKTLNIWENLGNIDITGNFSSGSITSDTFVPNNYDIITFGSSLSAISTNFENYFVSPNNDGVNDFLYFKEVSLSPTNNNLRIYSRWGRIVYDKDAYNNTFGGIANVSGVVKAGNALPDGVYFYILNLKDVNIIHQGYIYLGKQNQ
;
A
#
# COMPACT_ATOMS: atom_id res chain seq x y z
N MET A 1 -85.02 36.17 22.52
CA MET A 1 -83.64 36.02 22.00
C MET A 1 -82.96 34.93 22.82
N LYS A 2 -82.80 33.72 22.27
CA LYS A 2 -82.03 32.65 22.93
C LYS A 2 -80.62 32.70 22.36
N HIS A 3 -79.65 33.12 23.17
CA HIS A 3 -78.24 33.10 22.79
C HIS A 3 -77.70 31.69 22.99
N ILE A 4 -77.38 31.04 21.87
CA ILE A 4 -76.63 29.78 21.82
C ILE A 4 -75.16 30.14 22.06
N LEU A 5 -74.58 29.66 23.16
CA LEU A 5 -73.14 29.71 23.38
C LEU A 5 -72.50 28.49 22.71
N PHE A 6 -71.73 28.73 21.65
CA PHE A 6 -70.94 27.70 20.99
C PHE A 6 -69.57 27.66 21.65
N TYR A 7 -69.29 26.62 22.45
CA TYR A 7 -67.95 26.39 22.99
C TYR A 7 -67.11 25.68 21.92
N ILE A 8 -66.15 26.40 21.34
CA ILE A 8 -65.11 25.80 20.49
C ILE A 8 -64.06 25.23 21.44
N SER A 9 -64.01 23.89 21.53
CA SER A 9 -62.91 23.16 22.16
C SER A 9 -61.76 23.10 21.14
N LEU A 10 -60.66 23.79 21.43
CA LEU A 10 -59.44 23.74 20.64
C LEU A 10 -58.58 22.58 21.19
N SER A 11 -58.65 21.43 20.54
CA SER A 11 -57.77 20.29 20.82
C SER A 11 -56.40 20.52 20.18
N VAL A 12 -55.42 20.92 20.98
CA VAL A 12 -54.01 20.98 20.57
C VAL A 12 -53.45 19.56 20.60
N SER A 13 -53.22 18.97 19.42
CA SER A 13 -52.51 17.70 19.29
C SER A 13 -51.01 17.93 19.43
N CYS A 14 -50.42 17.55 20.57
CA CYS A 14 -48.96 17.46 20.70
C CYS A 14 -48.48 16.24 19.89
N ILE A 15 -47.83 16.47 18.76
CA ILE A 15 -47.08 15.44 18.03
C ILE A 15 -45.76 15.28 18.78
N LEU A 16 -45.65 14.26 19.64
CA LEU A 16 -44.39 13.88 20.27
C LEU A 16 -43.61 13.03 19.26
N THR A 17 -42.51 13.54 18.73
CA THR A 17 -41.54 12.73 17.98
C THR A 17 -40.72 11.92 18.99
N SER A 18 -40.73 10.60 18.88
CA SER A 18 -39.83 9.73 19.65
C SER A 18 -38.39 9.97 19.19
N GLN A 19 -37.45 10.01 20.13
CA GLN A 19 -36.03 10.02 19.80
C GLN A 19 -35.65 8.60 19.30
N ASN A 20 -35.18 8.50 18.06
CA ASN A 20 -34.74 7.24 17.44
C ASN A 20 -33.22 7.01 17.66
N VAL A 21 -32.71 7.38 18.83
CA VAL A 21 -31.29 7.22 19.19
C VAL A 21 -31.17 6.98 20.69
N VAL A 22 -30.28 6.06 21.08
CA VAL A 22 -29.84 5.94 22.47
C VAL A 22 -28.81 7.03 22.70
N HIS A 23 -29.16 8.03 23.51
CA HIS A 23 -28.28 9.15 23.80
C HIS A 23 -27.69 9.03 25.20
N ASN A 24 -26.39 8.74 25.30
CA ASN A 24 -25.66 8.81 26.55
C ASN A 24 -25.12 10.23 26.76
N THR A 25 -25.60 10.93 27.79
CA THR A 25 -25.05 12.23 28.24
C THR A 25 -24.42 12.15 29.64
N GLY A 26 -24.24 10.94 30.17
CA GLY A 26 -23.79 10.68 31.54
C GLY A 26 -22.69 9.63 31.59
N ASN A 27 -22.62 8.90 32.71
CA ASN A 27 -21.67 7.80 32.86
C ASN A 27 -22.42 6.48 32.65
N LEU A 28 -22.06 5.76 31.60
CA LEU A 28 -22.59 4.43 31.29
C LEU A 28 -21.45 3.40 31.39
N LYS A 29 -21.72 2.27 32.03
CA LYS A 29 -20.77 1.16 32.16
C LYS A 29 -21.50 -0.17 32.04
N ILE A 30 -20.98 -1.05 31.19
CA ILE A 30 -21.35 -2.46 31.11
C ILE A 30 -20.40 -3.21 32.04
N PHE A 31 -20.95 -3.83 33.09
CA PHE A 31 -20.16 -4.66 34.02
C PHE A 31 -19.90 -6.05 33.44
N ASN A 32 -19.00 -6.80 34.08
CA ASN A 32 -18.73 -8.19 33.74
C ASN A 32 -20.03 -9.01 33.60
N ASP A 33 -20.09 -9.89 32.59
CA ASP A 33 -21.26 -10.67 32.16
C ASP A 33 -22.48 -9.84 31.69
N GLY A 34 -22.39 -8.51 31.75
CA GLY A 34 -23.41 -7.60 31.23
C GLY A 34 -23.45 -7.63 29.72
N GLN A 35 -24.65 -7.48 29.16
CA GLN A 35 -24.88 -7.43 27.72
C GLN A 35 -25.84 -6.30 27.40
N ILE A 36 -25.49 -5.46 26.42
CA ILE A 36 -26.37 -4.43 25.86
C ILE A 36 -26.50 -4.66 24.36
N GLY A 37 -27.73 -4.65 23.86
CA GLY A 37 -28.03 -4.67 22.43
C GLY A 37 -28.62 -3.35 21.96
N PHE A 38 -27.93 -2.69 21.03
CA PHE A 38 -28.39 -1.50 20.34
C PHE A 38 -29.12 -1.90 19.05
N HIS A 39 -30.43 -1.62 19.00
CA HIS A 39 -31.28 -1.83 17.82
C HIS A 39 -31.60 -0.53 17.08
N ILE A 40 -31.09 0.60 17.58
CA ILE A 40 -31.19 1.95 17.03
C ILE A 40 -29.81 2.60 17.18
N ASP A 41 -29.64 3.81 16.65
CA ASP A 41 -28.36 4.52 16.67
C ASP A 41 -27.90 4.83 18.10
N LEU A 42 -26.59 5.03 18.27
CA LEU A 42 -25.96 5.43 19.53
C LEU A 42 -25.33 6.82 19.35
N THR A 43 -25.72 7.77 20.22
CA THR A 43 -24.99 9.03 20.40
C THR A 43 -24.33 9.03 21.77
N ASN A 44 -23.01 9.13 21.83
CA ASN A 44 -22.23 9.15 23.05
C ASN A 44 -21.60 10.54 23.32
N ASP A 45 -22.29 11.32 24.16
CA ASP A 45 -21.83 12.62 24.68
C ASP A 45 -21.47 12.54 26.18
N GLY A 46 -21.27 11.32 26.69
CA GLY A 46 -20.89 11.05 28.06
C GLY A 46 -19.75 10.04 28.16
N ASN A 47 -19.37 9.70 29.40
CA ASN A 47 -18.39 8.66 29.65
C ASN A 47 -19.02 7.29 29.35
N PHE A 48 -18.42 6.53 28.44
CA PHE A 48 -18.86 5.17 28.11
C PHE A 48 -17.65 4.29 27.80
N ASP A 49 -16.76 4.22 28.78
CA ASP A 49 -15.50 3.49 28.74
C ASP A 49 -15.44 2.45 29.88
N GLN A 50 -14.30 1.77 30.02
CA GLN A 50 -14.06 0.77 31.07
C GLN A 50 -15.16 -0.29 31.16
N ASN A 51 -15.77 -0.60 30.02
CA ASN A 51 -16.75 -1.66 29.88
C ASN A 51 -16.04 -3.01 30.06
N GLU A 52 -16.77 -3.99 30.59
CA GLU A 52 -16.27 -5.35 30.88
C GLU A 52 -17.15 -6.44 30.23
N GLY A 53 -18.31 -6.06 29.69
CA GLY A 53 -19.24 -6.98 29.02
C GLY A 53 -19.39 -6.71 27.52
N LEU A 54 -20.48 -7.23 26.95
CA LEU A 54 -20.76 -7.21 25.52
C LEU A 54 -21.65 -6.02 25.12
N ALA A 55 -21.27 -5.32 24.06
CA ALA A 55 -22.12 -4.40 23.32
C ALA A 55 -22.38 -4.95 21.91
N GLY A 56 -23.65 -5.19 21.57
CA GLY A 56 -24.03 -5.65 20.23
C GLY A 56 -24.81 -4.59 19.46
N PHE A 57 -24.60 -4.49 18.15
CA PHE A 57 -25.37 -3.65 17.25
C PHE A 57 -26.15 -4.53 16.28
N TYR A 58 -27.47 -4.41 16.27
CA TYR A 58 -28.37 -5.34 15.58
C TYR A 58 -29.41 -4.58 14.75
N SER A 59 -29.35 -4.71 13.43
CA SER A 59 -30.33 -4.06 12.54
C SER A 59 -30.38 -4.68 11.14
N ASP A 60 -31.57 -4.67 10.55
CA ASP A 60 -31.76 -4.96 9.11
C ASP A 60 -31.50 -3.70 8.23
N ASP A 61 -31.17 -2.57 8.86
CA ASP A 61 -30.90 -1.29 8.21
C ASP A 61 -29.61 -0.68 8.78
N THR A 62 -29.16 0.45 8.24
CA THR A 62 -27.92 1.12 8.66
C THR A 62 -28.00 1.55 10.11
N ARG A 63 -26.90 1.41 10.87
CA ARG A 63 -26.76 1.99 12.21
C ARG A 63 -25.61 2.99 12.24
N THR A 64 -25.72 3.97 13.13
CA THR A 64 -24.65 4.96 13.34
C THR A 64 -24.25 5.06 14.81
N ILE A 65 -22.95 5.13 15.05
CA ILE A 65 -22.36 5.54 16.33
C ILE A 65 -21.77 6.94 16.15
N SER A 66 -22.27 7.88 16.94
CA SER A 66 -21.93 9.30 16.88
C SER A 66 -21.69 9.87 18.28
N GLY A 67 -21.38 11.16 18.37
CA GLY A 67 -21.26 11.90 19.62
C GLY A 67 -19.89 12.53 19.82
N ALA A 68 -19.74 13.23 20.95
CA ALA A 68 -18.54 13.98 21.27
C ALA A 68 -17.38 13.11 21.81
N PHE A 69 -17.66 11.91 22.32
CA PHE A 69 -16.65 11.07 22.98
C PHE A 69 -16.64 9.65 22.42
N LYS A 70 -15.43 9.11 22.24
CA LYS A 70 -15.17 7.72 21.84
C LYS A 70 -15.68 6.75 22.92
N PRO A 71 -16.69 5.90 22.64
CA PRO A 71 -17.02 4.78 23.52
C PRO A 71 -15.94 3.69 23.41
N VAL A 72 -15.69 2.96 24.49
CA VAL A 72 -14.71 1.86 24.54
C VAL A 72 -15.38 0.61 25.08
N PHE A 73 -15.60 -0.39 24.23
CA PHE A 73 -16.24 -1.65 24.55
C PHE A 73 -15.22 -2.75 24.87
N ASN A 74 -15.60 -3.69 25.74
CA ASN A 74 -14.77 -4.87 25.96
C ASN A 74 -14.94 -5.85 24.80
N ASP A 75 -16.17 -6.34 24.65
CA ASP A 75 -16.58 -7.14 23.52
C ASP A 75 -17.61 -6.37 22.68
N MET A 76 -17.46 -6.43 21.37
CA MET A 76 -18.38 -5.84 20.41
C MET A 76 -18.85 -6.88 19.40
N GLU A 77 -20.14 -6.87 19.09
CA GLU A 77 -20.75 -7.72 18.06
C GLU A 77 -21.50 -6.86 17.05
N ILE A 78 -21.30 -7.13 15.76
CA ILE A 78 -21.88 -6.36 14.66
C ILE A 78 -22.75 -7.26 13.79
N VAL A 79 -24.05 -7.03 13.84
CA VAL A 79 -25.06 -7.68 12.99
C VAL A 79 -25.93 -6.60 12.35
N VAL A 80 -25.37 -5.87 11.38
CA VAL A 80 -26.02 -4.71 10.75
C VAL A 80 -26.04 -4.89 9.23
N THR A 81 -27.21 -5.13 8.66
CA THR A 81 -27.33 -5.53 7.24
C THR A 81 -26.83 -4.46 6.25
N ASN A 82 -27.07 -3.18 6.54
CA ASN A 82 -26.60 -2.04 5.73
C ASN A 82 -25.52 -1.25 6.47
N ASP A 83 -24.59 -1.98 7.08
CA ASP A 83 -23.36 -1.48 7.71
C ASP A 83 -23.53 -0.60 8.96
N LEU A 84 -22.48 -0.59 9.79
CA LEU A 84 -22.35 0.23 10.98
C LEU A 84 -21.42 1.41 10.70
N PHE A 85 -21.96 2.61 10.66
CA PHE A 85 -21.20 3.84 10.40
C PHE A 85 -20.68 4.44 11.70
N LEU A 86 -19.40 4.82 11.69
CA LEU A 86 -18.77 5.54 12.78
C LEU A 86 -18.59 7.02 12.39
N ASP A 87 -19.26 7.91 13.12
CA ASP A 87 -19.02 9.36 13.10
C ASP A 87 -18.09 9.81 14.25
N VAL A 88 -17.78 8.89 15.16
CA VAL A 88 -16.80 9.02 16.24
C VAL A 88 -16.03 7.70 16.35
N ALA A 89 -14.75 7.75 16.72
CA ALA A 89 -13.98 6.52 16.91
C ALA A 89 -14.61 5.60 17.98
N VAL A 90 -14.39 4.30 17.84
CA VAL A 90 -14.84 3.28 18.79
C VAL A 90 -13.65 2.43 19.20
N GLY A 91 -13.46 2.21 20.49
CA GLY A 91 -12.39 1.37 21.03
C GLY A 91 -12.87 -0.02 21.42
N ILE A 92 -12.03 -1.04 21.20
CA ILE A 92 -12.24 -2.43 21.58
C ILE A 92 -11.07 -2.89 22.45
N THR A 93 -11.34 -3.53 23.59
CA THR A 93 -10.28 -4.03 24.50
C THR A 93 -10.13 -5.55 24.53
N ASN A 94 -11.09 -6.32 24.01
CA ASN A 94 -11.03 -7.78 23.97
C ASN A 94 -11.39 -8.37 22.60
N ASN A 95 -12.67 -8.46 22.22
CA ASN A 95 -13.06 -9.08 20.94
C ASN A 95 -14.03 -8.21 20.15
N ASN A 96 -13.77 -8.06 18.85
CA ASN A 96 -14.76 -7.58 17.88
C ASN A 96 -15.22 -8.73 16.99
N ASN A 97 -16.52 -9.02 16.98
CA ASN A 97 -17.10 -10.06 16.13
C ASN A 97 -17.84 -9.42 14.96
N PHE A 98 -17.26 -9.54 13.75
CA PHE A 98 -17.96 -9.18 12.52
C PHE A 98 -18.86 -10.36 12.11
N ILE A 99 -20.18 -10.16 12.12
CA ILE A 99 -21.14 -11.21 11.73
C ILE A 99 -21.88 -10.82 10.46
N LEU A 100 -22.32 -9.56 10.37
CA LEU A 100 -23.03 -9.05 9.20
C LEU A 100 -22.79 -7.55 9.05
N GLY A 101 -22.40 -7.14 7.85
CA GLY A 101 -22.11 -5.75 7.48
C GLY A 101 -20.71 -5.31 7.85
N ASP A 102 -20.28 -4.26 7.17
CA ASP A 102 -19.02 -3.59 7.43
C ASP A 102 -19.14 -2.61 8.60
N VAL A 103 -17.99 -2.25 9.18
CA VAL A 103 -17.83 -1.04 9.98
C VAL A 103 -17.26 0.03 9.06
N VAL A 104 -18.05 1.04 8.75
CA VAL A 104 -17.67 2.10 7.83
C VAL A 104 -17.08 3.27 8.60
N THR A 105 -15.85 3.66 8.24
CA THR A 105 -15.16 4.81 8.82
C THR A 105 -14.69 5.76 7.71
N PRO A 106 -14.68 7.08 7.96
CA PRO A 106 -14.38 8.06 6.92
C PRO A 106 -12.90 8.04 6.53
N ARG A 107 -12.62 7.90 5.22
CA ARG A 107 -11.25 7.94 4.68
C ARG A 107 -10.59 9.31 4.68
N ASN A 108 -11.37 10.38 4.86
CA ASN A 108 -10.87 11.75 4.96
C ASN A 108 -10.67 12.23 6.42
N ALA A 109 -10.92 11.38 7.42
CA ALA A 109 -10.75 11.70 8.83
C ALA A 109 -10.21 10.50 9.61
N THR A 110 -8.89 10.34 9.66
CA THR A 110 -8.22 9.14 10.22
C THR A 110 -8.42 8.98 11.74
N ASP A 111 -8.85 10.02 12.44
CA ASP A 111 -9.18 9.98 13.87
C ASP A 111 -10.54 9.33 14.18
N ILE A 112 -11.36 9.07 13.16
CA ILE A 112 -12.59 8.28 13.28
C ILE A 112 -12.28 6.89 12.74
N ASN A 113 -12.07 5.95 13.65
CA ASN A 113 -11.60 4.60 13.36
C ASN A 113 -12.20 3.57 14.34
N LEU A 114 -12.09 2.30 13.96
CA LEU A 114 -12.28 1.18 14.88
C LEU A 114 -10.92 0.79 15.47
N ASP A 115 -10.72 1.05 16.76
CA ASP A 115 -9.42 0.93 17.44
C ASP A 115 -9.33 -0.32 18.32
N PHE A 116 -8.33 -1.15 18.05
CA PHE A 116 -8.03 -2.37 18.79
C PHE A 116 -6.92 -2.12 19.82
N ILE A 117 -7.31 -2.09 21.09
CA ILE A 117 -6.46 -1.65 22.19
C ILE A 117 -5.84 -2.84 22.92
N ASN A 118 -4.55 -2.79 23.23
CA ASN A 118 -3.81 -3.80 24.01
C ASN A 118 -3.90 -5.22 23.41
N TYR A 119 -4.69 -6.11 24.03
CA TYR A 119 -4.82 -7.51 23.63
C TYR A 119 -6.01 -7.75 22.69
N ALA A 120 -6.72 -6.69 22.30
CA ALA A 120 -7.91 -6.82 21.46
C ALA A 120 -7.65 -7.58 20.16
N PHE A 121 -8.59 -8.43 19.76
CA PHE A 121 -8.59 -9.19 18.52
C PHE A 121 -9.96 -9.08 17.86
N TYR A 122 -10.09 -9.68 16.67
CA TYR A 122 -11.38 -9.78 15.99
C TYR A 122 -11.57 -11.17 15.38
N ASN A 123 -12.80 -11.45 14.97
CA ASN A 123 -13.18 -12.64 14.22
C ASN A 123 -14.23 -12.30 13.17
N GLY A 124 -14.38 -13.17 12.17
CA GLY A 124 -15.46 -13.10 11.19
C GLY A 124 -15.22 -12.10 10.06
N ASP A 125 -13.97 -11.69 9.85
CA ASP A 125 -13.64 -10.79 8.77
C ASP A 125 -13.85 -11.43 7.39
N GLY A 126 -14.28 -10.63 6.43
CA GLY A 126 -14.55 -11.08 5.08
C GLY A 126 -14.91 -9.93 4.15
N ASN A 127 -15.22 -10.27 2.90
CA ASN A 127 -15.52 -9.29 1.85
C ASN A 127 -16.65 -8.32 2.17
N LEU A 128 -17.61 -8.69 3.04
CA LEU A 128 -18.76 -7.88 3.46
C LEU A 128 -18.87 -7.78 4.99
N THR A 129 -17.76 -8.07 5.68
CA THR A 129 -17.67 -8.06 7.15
C THR A 129 -16.27 -7.58 7.54
N LYS A 130 -15.96 -6.31 7.33
CA LYS A 130 -14.63 -5.74 7.61
C LYS A 130 -14.74 -4.27 8.01
N VAL A 131 -13.61 -3.60 8.14
CA VAL A 131 -13.57 -2.14 8.24
C VAL A 131 -13.44 -1.54 6.83
N ASP A 132 -14.51 -0.91 6.35
CA ASP A 132 -14.46 -0.11 5.12
C ASP A 132 -14.03 1.32 5.48
N GLY A 133 -12.72 1.52 5.61
CA GLY A 133 -12.10 2.78 6.04
C GLY A 133 -10.86 2.55 6.91
N TYR A 134 -10.68 3.41 7.92
CA TYR A 134 -9.63 3.26 8.92
C TYR A 134 -9.98 2.32 10.06
N ALA A 135 -9.09 1.34 10.27
CA ALA A 135 -8.91 0.64 11.52
C ALA A 135 -7.65 1.16 12.22
N ALA A 136 -7.61 1.05 13.55
CA ALA A 136 -6.49 1.49 14.37
C ALA A 136 -6.09 0.42 15.39
N VAL A 137 -4.88 0.54 15.90
CA VAL A 137 -4.38 -0.20 17.04
C VAL A 137 -3.77 0.76 18.04
N THR A 138 -3.86 0.40 19.33
CA THR A 138 -3.24 1.13 20.44
C THR A 138 -2.49 0.14 21.32
N ASP A 139 -1.23 0.44 21.64
CA ASP A 139 -0.32 -0.37 22.45
C ASP A 139 -0.11 -1.81 21.93
N LYS A 140 0.04 -1.94 20.60
CA LYS A 140 0.30 -3.21 19.90
C LYS A 140 1.53 -3.13 19.00
N TYR A 141 2.34 -4.18 18.98
CA TYR A 141 3.47 -4.29 18.05
C TYR A 141 3.13 -5.07 16.78
N ASN A 142 2.18 -6.02 16.84
CA ASN A 142 1.71 -6.74 15.66
C ASN A 142 0.18 -6.76 15.57
N PHE A 143 -0.33 -6.71 14.34
CA PHE A 143 -1.76 -6.76 14.06
C PHE A 143 -2.03 -6.97 12.56
N SER A 144 -3.12 -7.67 12.23
CA SER A 144 -3.67 -7.66 10.87
C SER A 144 -4.82 -6.68 10.85
N PHE A 145 -4.72 -5.58 10.09
CA PHE A 145 -5.82 -4.63 9.96
C PHE A 145 -6.91 -5.26 9.08
N PRO A 146 -8.15 -5.45 9.57
CA PRO A 146 -9.24 -6.03 8.78
C PRO A 146 -9.86 -4.95 7.87
N VAL A 147 -9.04 -4.33 7.03
CA VAL A 147 -9.46 -3.22 6.16
C VAL A 147 -9.80 -3.71 4.76
N GLY A 148 -10.64 -2.96 4.07
CA GLY A 148 -11.00 -3.21 2.69
C GLY A 148 -11.82 -2.08 2.10
N ASP A 149 -12.38 -2.30 0.92
CA ASP A 149 -13.16 -1.32 0.15
C ASP A 149 -14.30 -2.06 -0.54
N ALA A 150 -15.53 -1.55 -0.40
CA ALA A 150 -16.72 -2.15 -1.01
C ALA A 150 -16.87 -3.66 -0.69
N ASP A 151 -16.80 -4.53 -1.69
CA ASP A 151 -16.97 -5.99 -1.54
C ASP A 151 -15.65 -6.76 -1.42
N LYS A 152 -14.58 -6.09 -0.98
CA LYS A 152 -13.22 -6.66 -0.99
C LYS A 152 -12.46 -6.41 0.30
N ILE A 153 -12.04 -7.50 0.96
CA ILE A 153 -11.08 -7.41 2.07
C ILE A 153 -9.64 -7.43 1.57
N ARG A 154 -8.82 -6.51 2.09
CA ARG A 154 -7.41 -6.35 1.75
C ARG A 154 -6.59 -6.06 3.00
N PRO A 155 -6.37 -7.08 3.85
CA PRO A 155 -5.69 -6.88 5.11
C PRO A 155 -4.25 -6.41 4.90
N LEU A 156 -3.83 -5.50 5.78
CA LEU A 156 -2.41 -5.17 5.96
C LEU A 156 -1.96 -5.78 7.28
N TYR A 157 -0.98 -6.68 7.23
CA TYR A 157 -0.35 -7.19 8.46
C TYR A 157 0.84 -6.32 8.82
N LEU A 158 0.85 -5.81 10.05
CA LEU A 158 1.89 -4.99 10.64
C LEU A 158 2.68 -5.83 11.64
N ASP A 159 4.02 -5.76 11.57
CA ASP A 159 4.95 -6.35 12.54
C ASP A 159 6.04 -5.34 12.89
N SER A 160 5.86 -4.67 14.02
CA SER A 160 6.72 -3.60 14.52
C SER A 160 7.76 -4.10 15.52
N GLU A 161 8.93 -3.45 15.57
CA GLU A 161 10.01 -3.80 16.49
C GLU A 161 9.62 -3.60 17.98
N THR A 162 8.71 -2.66 18.25
CA THR A 162 8.15 -2.38 19.58
C THR A 162 6.65 -2.07 19.48
N ASN A 163 5.97 -1.96 20.62
CA ASN A 163 4.57 -1.51 20.64
C ASN A 163 4.42 -0.13 20.00
N ASN A 164 3.44 0.00 19.12
CA ASN A 164 2.97 1.28 18.63
C ASN A 164 2.03 1.88 19.67
N ASN A 165 2.30 3.12 20.10
CA ASN A 165 1.32 3.90 20.87
C ASN A 165 0.01 4.01 20.07
N THR A 166 0.12 4.26 18.77
CA THR A 166 -0.97 4.13 17.82
C THR A 166 -0.42 3.72 16.45
N ALA A 167 -1.16 2.89 15.73
CA ALA A 167 -1.00 2.74 14.29
C ALA A 167 -2.37 2.64 13.62
N LYS A 168 -2.51 3.17 12.41
CA LYS A 168 -3.77 3.21 11.68
C LYS A 168 -3.58 2.77 10.24
N SER A 169 -4.53 2.06 9.68
CA SER A 169 -4.48 1.69 8.27
C SER A 169 -5.85 1.75 7.61
N ALA A 170 -5.86 2.06 6.32
CA ALA A 170 -7.00 1.97 5.44
C ALA A 170 -6.54 1.47 4.06
N TYR A 171 -7.44 0.80 3.35
CA TYR A 171 -7.24 0.31 1.99
C TYR A 171 -8.07 1.12 0.98
N PHE A 172 -7.53 1.27 -0.22
CA PHE A 172 -8.10 2.02 -1.33
C PHE A 172 -7.97 1.20 -2.61
N TYR A 173 -9.11 0.85 -3.23
CA TYR A 173 -9.13 0.21 -4.55
C TYR A 173 -9.27 1.27 -5.65
N GLU A 174 -8.25 2.12 -5.78
CA GLU A 174 -8.20 3.21 -6.75
C GLU A 174 -6.77 3.53 -7.21
N ASP A 175 -6.65 4.32 -8.28
CA ASP A 175 -5.38 4.71 -8.86
C ASP A 175 -4.64 5.77 -7.99
N PRO A 176 -3.41 5.51 -7.51
CA PRO A 176 -2.58 6.49 -6.82
C PRO A 176 -2.36 7.82 -7.56
N ASN A 177 -2.48 7.84 -8.89
CA ASN A 177 -2.39 9.05 -9.69
C ASN A 177 -3.63 9.95 -9.58
N SER A 178 -4.77 9.40 -9.14
CA SER A 178 -6.05 10.10 -9.00
C SER A 178 -6.80 9.69 -7.72
N PRO A 179 -6.20 9.86 -6.53
CA PRO A 179 -6.80 9.41 -5.28
C PRO A 179 -8.04 10.25 -4.93
N SER A 180 -9.08 9.61 -4.41
CA SER A 180 -10.37 10.26 -4.13
C SER A 180 -10.38 11.09 -2.84
N THR A 181 -9.50 10.78 -1.89
CA THR A 181 -9.50 11.36 -0.53
C THR A 181 -8.29 12.25 -0.25
N PHE A 182 -7.20 12.07 -0.99
CA PHE A 182 -5.96 12.83 -0.81
C PHE A 182 -6.00 14.13 -1.61
N THR A 183 -5.41 15.20 -1.07
CA THR A 183 -5.31 16.50 -1.75
C THR A 183 -4.15 16.58 -2.75
N LYS A 184 -3.37 15.49 -2.87
CA LYS A 184 -2.20 15.35 -3.74
C LYS A 184 -2.30 14.05 -4.53
N THR A 185 -1.56 14.00 -5.62
CA THR A 185 -1.44 12.82 -6.49
C THR A 185 -0.08 12.17 -6.30
N PHE A 186 -0.02 10.85 -6.48
CA PHE A 186 1.21 10.06 -6.32
C PHE A 186 1.66 9.55 -7.69
N ASN A 187 2.41 10.38 -8.43
CA ASN A 187 2.80 10.08 -9.81
C ASN A 187 3.59 8.76 -9.90
N THR A 188 2.99 7.71 -10.46
CA THR A 188 3.58 6.37 -10.57
C THR A 188 4.78 6.28 -11.51
N ASP A 189 5.03 7.31 -12.32
CA ASP A 189 6.22 7.40 -13.16
C ASP A 189 7.42 8.07 -12.44
N ASN A 190 7.22 8.54 -11.21
CA ASN A 190 8.25 9.23 -10.44
C ASN A 190 8.78 8.36 -9.30
N PHE A 191 9.75 7.51 -9.61
CA PHE A 191 10.38 6.59 -8.66
C PHE A 191 11.90 6.79 -8.58
N ALA A 192 12.45 6.49 -7.40
CA ALA A 192 13.87 6.35 -7.19
C ALA A 192 14.38 4.99 -7.69
N ASP A 193 15.70 4.86 -7.79
CA ASP A 193 16.39 3.55 -7.73
C ASP A 193 16.10 2.60 -8.94
N ILE A 194 16.25 1.28 -8.72
CA ILE A 194 16.05 0.15 -9.65
C ILE A 194 14.58 -0.18 -9.95
N LEU A 195 13.63 0.61 -9.44
CA LEU A 195 12.22 0.43 -9.74
C LEU A 195 11.98 0.58 -11.24
N THR A 196 11.05 -0.22 -11.75
CA THR A 196 10.69 -0.25 -13.19
C THR A 196 9.22 0.07 -13.42
N ALA A 197 8.37 -0.16 -12.41
CA ALA A 197 6.96 0.17 -12.45
C ALA A 197 6.40 0.29 -11.03
N VAL A 198 5.28 1.01 -10.91
CA VAL A 198 4.45 1.10 -9.69
C VAL A 198 3.00 0.80 -10.10
N SER A 199 2.29 0.02 -9.31
CA SER A 199 0.90 -0.36 -9.57
C SER A 199 -0.03 0.85 -9.53
N THR A 200 -1.02 0.85 -10.41
CA THR A 200 -2.09 1.87 -10.47
C THR A 200 -3.45 1.34 -10.05
N TYR A 201 -3.52 0.17 -9.41
CA TYR A 201 -4.79 -0.51 -9.12
C TYR A 201 -5.30 -0.31 -7.70
N GLU A 202 -4.38 -0.26 -6.72
CA GLU A 202 -4.73 -0.21 -5.31
C GLU A 202 -3.59 0.36 -4.48
N PHE A 203 -3.90 0.82 -3.28
CA PHE A 203 -2.89 1.20 -2.30
C PHE A 203 -3.44 1.15 -0.86
N TRP A 204 -2.51 1.17 0.09
CA TRP A 204 -2.79 1.28 1.52
C TRP A 204 -2.23 2.59 2.05
N HIS A 205 -2.97 3.20 2.99
CA HIS A 205 -2.40 4.19 3.89
C HIS A 205 -2.06 3.50 5.21
N LEU A 206 -0.88 3.79 5.76
CA LEU A 206 -0.42 3.28 7.05
C LEU A 206 0.25 4.39 7.84
N GLU A 207 -0.34 4.75 8.97
CA GLU A 207 0.25 5.65 9.96
C GLU A 207 0.88 4.83 11.08
N ALA A 208 2.20 4.92 11.27
CA ALA A 208 2.90 4.36 12.42
C ALA A 208 4.29 4.98 12.57
N ASP A 209 4.71 5.25 13.81
CA ASP A 209 6.02 5.85 14.12
C ASP A 209 7.13 4.81 14.35
N THR A 210 6.76 3.55 14.61
CA THR A 210 7.71 2.49 14.93
C THR A 210 8.26 1.87 13.65
N ASN A 211 9.56 1.54 13.64
CA ASN A 211 10.15 0.67 12.63
C ASN A 211 9.34 -0.63 12.52
N SER A 212 8.89 -0.92 11.32
CA SER A 212 7.96 -2.01 11.08
C SER A 212 8.25 -2.70 9.76
N LYS A 213 7.89 -3.97 9.69
CA LYS A 213 7.64 -4.68 8.45
C LYS A 213 6.14 -4.74 8.22
N ILE A 214 5.75 -4.81 6.96
CA ILE A 214 4.37 -5.08 6.60
C ILE A 214 4.29 -6.30 5.67
N THR A 215 3.18 -6.99 5.72
CA THR A 215 2.84 -8.03 4.76
C THR A 215 1.54 -7.66 4.07
N LEU A 216 1.57 -7.64 2.73
CA LEU A 216 0.44 -7.38 1.86
C LEU A 216 0.09 -8.66 1.10
N THR A 217 -1.20 -8.82 0.79
CA THR A 217 -1.70 -9.89 -0.06
C THR A 217 -2.28 -9.32 -1.35
N TRP A 218 -2.28 -10.12 -2.40
CA TRP A 218 -2.87 -9.75 -3.69
C TRP A 218 -3.70 -10.90 -4.24
N ASP A 219 -4.56 -10.58 -5.20
CA ASP A 219 -5.29 -11.56 -6.03
C ASP A 219 -5.35 -11.10 -7.50
N ASP A 220 -6.20 -11.72 -8.32
CA ASP A 220 -6.38 -11.39 -9.74
C ASP A 220 -6.71 -9.90 -9.97
N ASP A 221 -7.44 -9.26 -9.06
CA ASP A 221 -7.83 -7.85 -9.21
C ASP A 221 -6.68 -6.88 -9.00
N SER A 222 -5.58 -7.35 -8.40
CA SER A 222 -4.34 -6.58 -8.24
C SER A 222 -3.54 -6.47 -9.54
N SER A 223 -3.88 -7.27 -10.55
CA SER A 223 -3.30 -7.23 -11.91
C SER A 223 -1.76 -7.24 -11.91
N ILE A 224 -1.15 -8.10 -11.11
CA ILE A 224 0.31 -8.13 -10.90
C ILE A 224 1.08 -8.35 -12.22
N ASP A 225 0.53 -9.17 -13.12
CA ASP A 225 1.10 -9.47 -14.44
C ASP A 225 1.11 -8.27 -15.40
N SER A 226 0.39 -7.18 -15.09
CA SER A 226 0.35 -6.01 -15.96
C SER A 226 1.59 -5.11 -15.86
N PHE A 227 2.39 -5.27 -14.80
CA PHE A 227 3.55 -4.40 -14.53
C PHE A 227 4.80 -5.16 -14.07
N THR A 228 4.73 -6.48 -13.89
CA THR A 228 5.89 -7.33 -13.66
C THR A 228 5.84 -8.63 -14.46
N ASP A 229 6.96 -8.98 -15.09
CA ASP A 229 7.12 -10.21 -15.88
C ASP A 229 7.54 -11.41 -15.01
N THR A 230 7.99 -11.16 -13.77
CA THR A 230 8.56 -12.18 -12.88
C THR A 230 8.12 -11.89 -11.45
N ILE A 231 7.63 -12.90 -10.74
CA ILE A 231 7.05 -12.68 -9.41
C ILE A 231 8.12 -12.25 -8.41
N GLU A 232 9.35 -12.71 -8.56
CA GLU A 232 10.51 -12.34 -7.75
C GLU A 232 10.92 -10.86 -7.89
N ASP A 233 10.42 -10.15 -8.92
CA ASP A 233 10.66 -8.72 -9.13
C ASP A 233 9.64 -7.83 -8.40
N LEU A 234 8.53 -8.43 -7.93
CA LEU A 234 7.51 -7.72 -7.17
C LEU A 234 8.12 -7.10 -5.90
N ARG A 235 7.78 -5.87 -5.62
CA ARG A 235 8.19 -5.11 -4.43
C ARG A 235 6.98 -4.49 -3.76
N ILE A 236 7.12 -4.27 -2.47
CA ILE A 236 6.34 -3.24 -1.80
C ILE A 236 7.05 -1.91 -2.05
N VAL A 237 6.31 -0.87 -2.42
CA VAL A 237 6.84 0.48 -2.67
C VAL A 237 6.06 1.51 -1.89
N GLY A 238 6.73 2.56 -1.44
CA GLY A 238 6.13 3.64 -0.66
C GLY A 238 6.39 5.01 -1.26
N TRP A 239 5.40 5.89 -1.24
CA TRP A 239 5.57 7.28 -1.69
C TRP A 239 6.22 8.12 -0.59
N ASN A 240 7.49 8.50 -0.76
CA ASN A 240 8.24 9.24 0.24
C ASN A 240 7.73 10.68 0.35
N LYS A 241 7.25 11.08 1.54
CA LYS A 241 6.65 12.40 1.82
C LYS A 241 7.59 13.57 1.54
N THR A 242 8.88 13.37 1.76
CA THR A 242 9.88 14.44 1.69
C THR A 242 10.40 14.59 0.27
N LEU A 243 10.67 13.47 -0.39
CA LEU A 243 11.27 13.45 -1.72
C LEU A 243 10.25 13.52 -2.85
N ASN A 244 8.98 13.19 -2.57
CA ASN A 244 7.92 13.07 -3.56
C ASN A 244 8.28 12.11 -4.70
N ILE A 245 8.85 10.96 -4.33
CA ILE A 245 9.19 9.86 -5.23
C ILE A 245 8.79 8.54 -4.58
N TRP A 246 8.46 7.54 -5.41
CA TRP A 246 8.30 6.16 -4.95
C TRP A 246 9.65 5.54 -4.62
N GLU A 247 9.74 4.88 -3.48
CA GLU A 247 10.93 4.14 -3.04
C GLU A 247 10.61 2.66 -2.88
N ASN A 248 11.60 1.82 -3.16
CA ASN A 248 11.53 0.40 -2.92
C ASN A 248 11.56 0.10 -1.41
N LEU A 249 10.48 -0.47 -0.87
CA LEU A 249 10.38 -0.93 0.51
C LEU A 249 10.70 -2.43 0.65
N GLY A 250 11.12 -3.08 -0.43
CA GLY A 250 11.68 -4.42 -0.39
C GLY A 250 10.70 -5.55 -0.68
N ASN A 251 11.26 -6.74 -0.56
CA ASN A 251 10.63 -8.04 -0.72
C ASN A 251 11.48 -9.06 0.05
N ILE A 252 11.34 -9.09 1.38
CA ILE A 252 12.08 -10.04 2.24
C ILE A 252 11.55 -11.46 2.06
N ASP A 253 10.24 -11.59 1.88
CA ASP A 253 9.57 -12.86 1.71
C ASP A 253 8.40 -12.71 0.74
N ILE A 254 8.30 -13.65 -0.19
CA ILE A 254 7.22 -13.70 -1.18
C ILE A 254 6.77 -15.13 -1.42
N THR A 255 5.46 -15.31 -1.48
CA THR A 255 4.83 -16.58 -1.80
C THR A 255 3.67 -16.36 -2.76
N GLY A 256 3.39 -17.33 -3.62
CA GLY A 256 2.25 -17.27 -4.55
C GLY A 256 2.66 -17.18 -6.02
N ASN A 257 1.78 -16.62 -6.84
CA ASN A 257 1.92 -16.42 -8.28
C ASN A 257 1.17 -15.14 -8.69
N PHE A 258 1.09 -14.84 -10.00
CA PHE A 258 0.44 -13.61 -10.49
C PHE A 258 -1.03 -13.45 -10.09
N SER A 259 -1.76 -14.55 -9.85
CA SER A 259 -3.19 -14.54 -9.49
C SER A 259 -3.46 -14.46 -8.00
N SER A 260 -2.49 -14.79 -7.15
CA SER A 260 -2.66 -14.70 -5.69
C SER A 260 -1.35 -14.92 -4.95
N GLY A 261 -1.16 -14.20 -3.85
CA GLY A 261 -0.02 -14.42 -2.98
C GLY A 261 0.14 -13.41 -1.86
N SER A 262 1.34 -13.41 -1.27
CA SER A 262 1.72 -12.54 -0.15
C SER A 262 3.16 -12.09 -0.28
N ILE A 263 3.44 -10.84 0.07
CA ILE A 263 4.78 -10.22 0.03
C ILE A 263 5.02 -9.44 1.32
N THR A 264 6.25 -9.52 1.84
CA THR A 264 6.68 -8.83 3.07
C THR A 264 7.79 -7.83 2.78
N SER A 265 7.68 -6.63 3.34
CA SER A 265 8.64 -5.54 3.14
C SER A 265 9.94 -5.75 3.93
N ASP A 266 10.95 -4.96 3.60
CA ASP A 266 12.03 -4.60 4.52
C ASP A 266 11.49 -3.79 5.72
N THR A 267 12.33 -3.57 6.73
CA THR A 267 11.98 -2.70 7.85
C THR A 267 12.05 -1.23 7.43
N PHE A 268 10.98 -0.47 7.69
CA PHE A 268 10.92 0.97 7.43
C PHE A 268 10.06 1.67 8.51
N VAL A 269 10.06 3.01 8.52
CA VAL A 269 9.14 3.81 9.35
C VAL A 269 7.94 4.21 8.50
N PRO A 270 6.73 3.68 8.76
CA PRO A 270 5.57 3.97 7.92
C PRO A 270 5.24 5.45 7.78
N ASN A 271 5.38 6.25 8.84
CA ASN A 271 5.10 7.68 8.80
C ASN A 271 6.01 8.50 7.87
N ASN A 272 7.09 7.95 7.32
CA ASN A 272 7.87 8.60 6.26
C ASN A 272 7.17 8.55 4.89
N TYR A 273 6.15 7.70 4.72
CA TYR A 273 5.46 7.43 3.46
C TYR A 273 3.99 7.84 3.54
N ASP A 274 3.45 8.39 2.44
CA ASP A 274 2.04 8.77 2.36
C ASP A 274 1.13 7.59 2.09
N ILE A 275 1.54 6.74 1.16
CA ILE A 275 0.83 5.53 0.76
C ILE A 275 1.83 4.46 0.37
N ILE A 276 1.37 3.23 0.37
CA ILE A 276 2.15 2.04 0.05
C ILE A 276 1.36 1.21 -0.96
N THR A 277 2.03 0.65 -1.95
CA THR A 277 1.42 -0.21 -2.97
C THR A 277 2.44 -1.24 -3.48
N PHE A 278 2.08 -1.97 -4.53
CA PHE A 278 2.96 -2.86 -5.26
C PHE A 278 3.76 -2.10 -6.32
N GLY A 279 4.98 -2.55 -6.57
CA GLY A 279 5.79 -2.12 -7.70
C GLY A 279 6.64 -3.27 -8.21
N SER A 280 7.42 -2.99 -9.24
CA SER A 280 8.39 -3.92 -9.79
C SER A 280 9.78 -3.31 -9.79
N SER A 281 10.80 -4.13 -9.59
CA SER A 281 12.20 -3.71 -9.67
C SER A 281 13.01 -4.66 -10.52
N LEU A 282 14.08 -4.15 -11.14
CA LEU A 282 15.11 -5.01 -11.70
C LEU A 282 15.69 -5.90 -10.58
N SER A 283 15.70 -7.21 -10.76
CA SER A 283 16.43 -8.10 -9.87
C SER A 283 17.53 -8.84 -10.61
N ALA A 284 18.55 -9.26 -9.86
CA ALA A 284 19.62 -10.12 -10.37
C ALA A 284 19.07 -11.40 -11.02
N ILE A 285 17.97 -11.94 -10.48
CA ILE A 285 17.35 -13.21 -10.88
C ILE A 285 16.62 -13.05 -12.22
N SER A 286 16.03 -11.89 -12.49
CA SER A 286 15.29 -11.61 -13.72
C SER A 286 16.12 -10.92 -14.82
N THR A 287 17.42 -10.67 -14.59
CA THR A 287 18.28 -10.06 -15.61
C THR A 287 18.33 -10.93 -16.88
N ASN A 288 17.65 -10.46 -17.93
CA ASN A 288 17.76 -11.03 -19.26
C ASN A 288 18.65 -10.14 -20.12
N PHE A 289 19.88 -10.59 -20.32
CA PHE A 289 20.81 -9.88 -21.17
C PHE A 289 20.61 -10.31 -22.63
N GLU A 290 20.24 -9.34 -23.46
CA GLU A 290 20.04 -9.55 -24.88
C GLU A 290 21.36 -9.48 -25.69
N ASN A 291 21.25 -9.67 -26.99
CA ASN A 291 22.32 -9.32 -27.93
C ASN A 291 22.01 -7.96 -28.54
N TYR A 292 23.04 -7.11 -28.69
CA TYR A 292 22.83 -5.71 -28.99
C TYR A 292 23.21 -5.36 -30.44
N PHE A 293 22.46 -4.42 -31.02
CA PHE A 293 22.85 -3.71 -32.24
C PHE A 293 23.21 -2.27 -31.85
N VAL A 294 24.38 -1.80 -32.27
CA VAL A 294 24.85 -0.44 -31.99
C VAL A 294 25.23 0.23 -33.31
N SER A 295 24.67 1.39 -33.61
CA SER A 295 24.92 2.17 -34.82
C SER A 295 25.25 3.62 -34.46
N PRO A 296 26.52 3.96 -34.19
CA PRO A 296 26.94 5.31 -33.81
C PRO A 296 26.93 6.24 -35.03
N ASN A 297 25.74 6.65 -35.47
CA ASN A 297 25.50 7.46 -36.65
C ASN A 297 24.86 8.82 -36.29
N ASN A 298 24.61 9.06 -35.00
CA ASN A 298 23.97 10.25 -34.42
C ASN A 298 22.54 10.50 -34.92
N ASP A 299 21.79 9.42 -35.22
CA ASP A 299 20.35 9.53 -35.53
C ASP A 299 19.46 9.44 -34.27
N GLY A 300 20.06 9.21 -33.10
CA GLY A 300 19.38 9.08 -31.81
C GLY A 300 18.92 7.65 -31.49
N VAL A 301 19.12 6.68 -32.39
CA VAL A 301 18.69 5.29 -32.26
C VAL A 301 19.90 4.37 -32.20
N ASN A 302 20.04 3.63 -31.09
CA ASN A 302 21.13 2.67 -30.88
C ASN A 302 22.56 3.26 -31.03
N ASP A 303 22.73 4.57 -30.79
CA ASP A 303 24.03 5.24 -30.88
C ASP A 303 25.05 4.72 -29.84
N PHE A 304 24.54 4.23 -28.70
CA PHE A 304 25.33 3.70 -27.60
C PHE A 304 24.86 2.30 -27.21
N LEU A 305 25.80 1.50 -26.70
CA LEU A 305 25.48 0.24 -26.02
C LEU A 305 24.89 0.53 -24.64
N TYR A 306 23.60 0.26 -24.48
CA TYR A 306 22.86 0.53 -23.25
C TYR A 306 22.49 -0.77 -22.53
N PHE A 307 22.85 -0.88 -21.25
CA PHE A 307 22.40 -1.93 -20.35
C PHE A 307 21.55 -1.30 -19.25
N LYS A 308 20.29 -1.74 -19.10
CA LYS A 308 19.46 -1.31 -17.96
C LYS A 308 20.02 -1.86 -16.64
N GLU A 309 20.63 -3.05 -16.69
CA GLU A 309 21.16 -3.79 -15.55
C GLU A 309 22.35 -3.10 -14.89
N VAL A 310 22.96 -2.08 -15.51
CA VAL A 310 23.98 -1.23 -14.88
C VAL A 310 23.43 -0.54 -13.63
N SER A 311 22.12 -0.32 -13.52
CA SER A 311 21.48 0.21 -12.30
C SER A 311 21.61 -0.73 -11.09
N LEU A 312 21.79 -2.04 -11.30
CA LEU A 312 22.05 -3.01 -10.24
C LEU A 312 23.46 -2.89 -9.66
N SER A 313 24.37 -2.21 -10.36
CA SER A 313 25.73 -1.94 -9.87
C SER A 313 26.27 -0.59 -10.40
N PRO A 314 25.70 0.55 -9.98
CA PRO A 314 25.89 1.84 -10.66
C PRO A 314 27.35 2.31 -10.74
N THR A 315 28.11 2.10 -9.66
CA THR A 315 29.50 2.56 -9.54
C THR A 315 30.51 1.42 -9.53
N ASN A 316 30.06 0.18 -9.28
CA ASN A 316 30.92 -0.98 -9.08
C ASN A 316 30.75 -2.03 -10.20
N ASN A 317 30.62 -1.58 -11.43
CA ASN A 317 30.58 -2.47 -12.60
C ASN A 317 31.84 -2.33 -13.48
N ASN A 318 32.02 -3.25 -14.42
CA ASN A 318 33.03 -3.17 -15.47
C ASN A 318 32.47 -3.72 -16.79
N LEU A 319 32.70 -3.00 -17.89
CA LEU A 319 32.42 -3.46 -19.25
C LEU A 319 33.73 -3.68 -20.01
N ARG A 320 33.90 -4.88 -20.56
CA ARG A 320 34.96 -5.21 -21.52
C ARG A 320 34.36 -5.62 -22.84
N ILE A 321 34.91 -5.11 -23.94
CA ILE A 321 34.54 -5.49 -25.30
C ILE A 321 35.77 -6.04 -26.01
N TYR A 322 35.57 -7.16 -26.68
CA TYR A 322 36.56 -7.93 -27.42
C TYR A 322 36.19 -7.95 -28.90
N SER A 323 37.20 -7.80 -29.76
CA SER A 323 37.08 -8.10 -31.19
C SER A 323 36.78 -9.59 -31.42
N ARG A 324 36.36 -9.95 -32.64
CA ARG A 324 36.16 -11.34 -33.08
C ARG A 324 37.38 -12.27 -32.91
N TRP A 325 38.56 -11.69 -32.69
CA TRP A 325 39.82 -12.42 -32.47
C TRP A 325 40.18 -12.56 -30.99
N GLY A 326 39.27 -12.23 -30.07
CA GLY A 326 39.49 -12.33 -28.61
C GLY A 326 40.40 -11.24 -28.04
N ARG A 327 40.70 -10.17 -28.79
CA ARG A 327 41.50 -9.04 -28.29
C ARG A 327 40.61 -7.93 -27.77
N ILE A 328 40.94 -7.41 -26.58
CA ILE A 328 40.23 -6.28 -25.96
C ILE A 328 40.36 -5.05 -26.86
N VAL A 329 39.22 -4.37 -27.08
CA VAL A 329 39.12 -3.10 -27.81
C VAL A 329 38.50 -2.00 -26.96
N TYR A 330 37.81 -2.36 -25.88
CA TYR A 330 37.25 -1.44 -24.90
C TYR A 330 37.31 -2.05 -23.51
N ASP A 331 37.71 -1.28 -22.50
CA ASP A 331 37.65 -1.67 -21.09
C ASP A 331 37.32 -0.42 -20.26
N LYS A 332 36.21 -0.46 -19.52
CA LYS A 332 35.77 0.65 -18.68
C LYS A 332 35.18 0.16 -17.36
N ASP A 333 35.82 0.53 -16.27
CA ASP A 333 35.23 0.49 -14.92
C ASP A 333 34.18 1.59 -14.75
N ALA A 334 33.19 1.35 -13.89
CA ALA A 334 32.03 2.22 -13.71
C ALA A 334 31.42 2.61 -15.07
N TYR A 335 31.15 1.59 -15.89
CA TYR A 335 30.46 1.78 -17.15
C TYR A 335 29.09 2.40 -16.91
N ASN A 336 28.79 3.42 -17.72
CA ASN A 336 27.62 4.27 -17.57
C ASN A 336 26.90 4.45 -18.92
N ASN A 337 26.79 3.38 -19.70
CA ASN A 337 26.07 3.36 -20.99
C ASN A 337 26.61 4.37 -22.04
N THR A 338 27.94 4.48 -22.15
CA THR A 338 28.62 5.47 -23.00
C THR A 338 29.43 4.90 -24.16
N PHE A 339 29.42 3.58 -24.39
CA PHE A 339 30.16 2.99 -25.50
C PHE A 339 29.44 3.25 -26.83
N GLY A 340 30.02 4.11 -27.67
CA GLY A 340 29.55 4.43 -29.03
C GLY A 340 30.51 3.98 -30.13
N GLY A 341 31.11 2.79 -30.01
CA GLY A 341 31.94 2.21 -31.08
C GLY A 341 33.37 2.74 -31.21
N ILE A 342 33.89 3.47 -30.22
CA ILE A 342 35.27 3.99 -30.19
C ILE A 342 36.13 3.15 -29.25
N ALA A 343 37.31 2.74 -29.70
CA ALA A 343 38.27 2.01 -28.88
C ALA A 343 38.89 2.92 -27.81
N ASN A 344 39.04 2.44 -26.57
CA ASN A 344 39.70 3.19 -25.49
C ASN A 344 41.00 2.53 -24.96
N VAL A 345 41.39 1.40 -25.53
CA VAL A 345 42.62 0.67 -25.14
C VAL A 345 43.74 0.85 -26.16
N SER A 346 44.98 0.76 -25.67
CA SER A 346 46.19 0.79 -26.49
C SER A 346 46.45 -0.61 -27.07
N GLY A 347 46.10 -0.87 -28.33
CA GLY A 347 46.25 -2.21 -28.92
C GLY A 347 46.09 -2.30 -30.44
N VAL A 348 45.23 -3.22 -30.89
CA VAL A 348 44.97 -3.52 -32.33
C VAL A 348 44.40 -2.32 -33.08
N VAL A 349 43.62 -1.53 -32.38
CA VAL A 349 43.08 -0.25 -32.84
C VAL A 349 43.64 0.80 -31.88
N LYS A 350 44.11 1.91 -32.43
CA LYS A 350 44.63 3.02 -31.63
C LYS A 350 43.48 3.56 -30.76
N ALA A 351 43.73 3.79 -29.48
CA ALA A 351 42.78 4.47 -28.61
C ALA A 351 42.29 5.78 -29.26
N GLY A 352 40.97 6.00 -29.26
CA GLY A 352 40.31 7.12 -29.92
C GLY A 352 39.88 6.87 -31.37
N ASN A 353 40.25 5.73 -31.98
CA ASN A 353 39.76 5.40 -33.32
C ASN A 353 38.41 4.66 -33.28
N ALA A 354 37.59 4.93 -34.29
CA ALA A 354 36.40 4.16 -34.62
C ALA A 354 36.74 2.68 -34.84
N LEU A 355 35.96 1.80 -34.24
CA LEU A 355 36.01 0.36 -34.50
C LEU A 355 35.31 0.05 -35.83
N PRO A 356 35.87 -0.86 -36.66
CA PRO A 356 35.21 -1.33 -37.87
C PRO A 356 33.84 -1.95 -37.61
N ASP A 357 33.01 -2.02 -38.64
CA ASP A 357 31.73 -2.70 -38.59
C ASP A 357 31.90 -4.22 -38.39
N GLY A 358 30.96 -4.81 -37.63
CA GLY A 358 30.86 -6.25 -37.46
C GLY A 358 30.65 -6.70 -36.01
N VAL A 359 30.91 -7.98 -35.78
CA VAL A 359 30.60 -8.63 -34.49
C VAL A 359 31.74 -8.45 -33.49
N TYR A 360 31.35 -8.03 -32.30
CA TYR A 360 32.17 -7.91 -31.10
C TYR A 360 31.54 -8.73 -29.97
N PHE A 361 32.34 -9.14 -29.00
CA PHE A 361 31.88 -9.85 -27.80
C PHE A 361 32.07 -8.95 -26.60
N TYR A 362 31.16 -8.98 -25.64
CA TYR A 362 31.31 -8.21 -24.41
C TYR A 362 31.21 -9.10 -23.18
N ILE A 363 31.84 -8.64 -22.11
CA ILE A 363 31.68 -9.15 -20.76
C ILE A 363 31.28 -7.96 -19.89
N LEU A 364 30.09 -8.02 -19.30
CA LEU A 364 29.62 -7.07 -18.30
C LEU A 364 29.67 -7.73 -16.92
N ASN A 365 30.40 -7.11 -15.99
CA ASN A 365 30.53 -7.58 -14.62
C ASN A 365 29.86 -6.57 -13.68
N LEU A 366 28.72 -6.96 -13.10
CA LEU A 366 27.96 -6.21 -12.10
C LEU A 366 28.34 -6.76 -10.72
N LYS A 367 29.32 -6.12 -10.07
CA LYS A 367 29.99 -6.71 -8.90
C LYS A 367 29.12 -6.65 -7.65
N ASP A 368 28.20 -5.69 -7.55
CA ASP A 368 27.31 -5.55 -6.38
C ASP A 368 26.30 -6.70 -6.26
N VAL A 369 25.89 -7.27 -7.40
CA VAL A 369 24.96 -8.40 -7.50
C VAL A 369 25.63 -9.71 -7.92
N ASN A 370 26.98 -9.73 -7.98
CA ASN A 370 27.79 -10.88 -8.41
C ASN A 370 27.38 -11.51 -9.76
N ILE A 371 26.94 -10.68 -10.70
CA ILE A 371 26.58 -11.13 -12.05
C ILE A 371 27.73 -10.86 -13.01
N ILE A 372 28.14 -11.89 -13.74
CA ILE A 372 29.02 -11.77 -14.90
C ILE A 372 28.26 -12.30 -16.10
N HIS A 373 27.98 -11.42 -17.06
CA HIS A 373 27.29 -11.77 -18.28
C HIS A 373 28.21 -11.63 -19.50
N GLN A 374 28.06 -12.54 -20.46
CA GLN A 374 28.74 -12.53 -21.74
C GLN A 374 27.74 -12.56 -22.89
N GLY A 375 27.95 -11.69 -23.88
CA GLY A 375 27.08 -11.62 -25.06
C GLY A 375 27.84 -11.09 -26.27
N TYR A 376 27.10 -10.79 -27.35
CA TYR A 376 27.68 -10.17 -28.54
C TYR A 376 26.96 -8.88 -28.92
N ILE A 377 27.70 -8.04 -29.64
CA ILE A 377 27.24 -6.78 -30.21
C ILE A 377 27.52 -6.83 -31.71
N TYR A 378 26.54 -6.46 -32.53
CA TYR A 378 26.80 -6.07 -33.90
C TYR A 378 26.99 -4.55 -33.95
N LEU A 379 28.20 -4.12 -34.29
CA LEU A 379 28.53 -2.71 -34.50
C LEU A 379 28.30 -2.35 -35.96
N GLY A 380 27.29 -1.51 -36.20
CA GLY A 380 26.94 -0.97 -37.50
C GLY A 380 27.87 0.15 -37.95
N LYS A 381 27.63 0.62 -39.17
CA LYS A 381 28.44 1.65 -39.81
C LYS A 381 28.36 2.97 -39.04
N GLN A 382 29.53 3.51 -38.71
CA GLN A 382 29.68 4.83 -38.10
C GLN A 382 29.71 5.90 -39.20
N ASN A 383 29.05 7.03 -38.97
CA ASN A 383 29.21 8.20 -39.82
C ASN A 383 30.59 8.83 -39.51
N GLN A 384 31.59 8.58 -40.36
CA GLN A 384 32.90 9.23 -40.28
C GLN A 384 32.91 10.56 -41.02
#